data_AF-A0A1E9J5R6-F1
#
_entry.id   AF-A0A1E9J5R6-F1
#
_cell.length_a   1.000
_cell.length_b   1.000
_cell.length_c   1.000
_cell.angle_alpha   90.00
_cell.angle_beta   90.00
_cell.angle_gamma   90.00
#
_symmetry.space_group_name_H-M   'P 1'
#
loop_
_entity.id
_entity.type
_entity.pdbx_description
1 polymer ?
#
loop_
_entity_poly.entity_id
_entity_poly.type
_entity_poly.pdbx_seq_one_letter_code
_entity_poly.pdbx_strand_id
1 'polypeptide(L)'
;MKKLISILIGAVLIFAVIGCGNKKAMTVGEFESKMVKNGYEVIDITSQYPSKAIKNVMIAKKDNYQIEFFVVENVDVAVSSYNLNKETFEKSKSNKNVETKKTMGNTSKYTLKANSKYKVISRIENTFIFINAPQEKSEEIDKTLKELNY
;
A
#
# COMPACT_ATOMS: atom_id res chain seq x y z
N MET A 1 -48.61 -42.39 4.65
CA MET A 1 -49.09 -41.00 4.57
C MET A 1 -48.00 -40.12 5.14
N LYS A 2 -47.14 -39.59 4.27
CA LYS A 2 -47.11 -38.20 3.79
C LYS A 2 -46.52 -37.21 4.81
N LYS A 3 -45.24 -36.88 4.57
CA LYS A 3 -44.58 -35.55 4.63
C LYS A 3 -44.58 -34.83 6.01
N LEU A 4 -43.54 -34.12 6.45
CA LEU A 4 -42.65 -33.18 5.78
C LEU A 4 -41.32 -33.10 6.53
N ILE A 5 -40.23 -33.22 5.78
CA ILE A 5 -38.89 -32.74 6.11
C ILE A 5 -38.96 -31.22 6.31
N SER A 6 -38.46 -30.71 7.43
CA SER A 6 -38.23 -29.26 7.60
C SER A 6 -36.72 -29.03 7.77
N ILE A 7 -36.06 -28.82 6.63
CA ILE A 7 -34.70 -28.31 6.52
C ILE A 7 -34.80 -26.81 6.75
N LEU A 8 -34.24 -26.30 7.85
CA LEU A 8 -34.06 -24.87 8.05
C LEU A 8 -32.77 -24.44 7.33
N ILE A 9 -32.90 -24.11 6.04
CA ILE A 9 -31.88 -23.38 5.27
C ILE A 9 -31.83 -21.96 5.84
N GLY A 10 -30.89 -21.72 6.74
CA GLY A 10 -30.48 -20.38 7.17
C GLY A 10 -29.60 -19.76 6.09
N ALA A 11 -30.19 -18.90 5.26
CA ALA A 11 -29.49 -18.17 4.22
C ALA A 11 -28.40 -17.25 4.81
N VAL A 12 -27.13 -17.65 4.70
CA VAL A 12 -26.00 -16.73 4.77
C VAL A 12 -25.60 -16.39 3.34
N LEU A 13 -26.18 -15.30 2.84
CA LEU A 13 -25.73 -14.62 1.64
C LEU A 13 -24.31 -14.10 1.88
N ILE A 14 -23.29 -14.87 1.49
CA ILE A 14 -21.92 -14.36 1.34
C ILE A 14 -21.90 -13.53 0.04
N PHE A 15 -22.40 -12.29 0.12
CA PHE A 15 -22.04 -11.27 -0.88
C PHE A 15 -20.64 -10.78 -0.58
N ALA A 16 -19.63 -11.50 -1.05
CA ALA A 16 -18.25 -11.02 -1.04
C ALA A 16 -17.52 -11.42 -2.34
N VAL A 17 -18.14 -11.13 -3.49
CA VAL A 17 -17.45 -11.24 -4.78
C VAL A 17 -17.77 -10.02 -5.66
N ILE A 18 -17.47 -8.83 -5.17
CA ILE A 18 -17.16 -7.67 -6.04
C ILE A 18 -15.67 -7.39 -5.87
N GLY A 19 -14.85 -8.40 -6.15
CA GLY A 19 -13.40 -8.35 -6.07
C GLY A 19 -12.74 -7.94 -7.39
N CYS A 20 -13.42 -7.15 -8.22
CA CYS A 20 -12.90 -6.65 -9.49
C CYS A 20 -13.37 -5.20 -9.69
N GLY A 21 -12.41 -4.28 -9.70
CA GLY A 21 -12.63 -2.90 -10.12
C GLY A 21 -12.56 -1.91 -8.96
N ASN A 22 -11.36 -1.43 -8.67
CA ASN A 22 -11.05 -0.30 -7.81
C ASN A 22 -11.05 -0.54 -6.29
N LYS A 23 -9.97 -0.08 -5.64
CA LYS A 23 -9.86 0.03 -4.18
C LYS A 23 -10.02 1.49 -3.77
N LYS A 24 -10.68 1.74 -2.64
CA LYS A 24 -10.70 3.07 -2.02
C LYS A 24 -9.36 3.36 -1.35
N ALA A 25 -8.83 4.56 -1.52
CA ALA A 25 -7.64 4.98 -0.79
C ALA A 25 -7.94 5.13 0.70
N MET A 26 -6.95 4.76 1.51
CA MET A 26 -6.93 5.01 2.94
C MET A 26 -6.72 6.50 3.22
N THR A 27 -7.35 7.01 4.29
CA THR A 27 -7.16 8.37 4.80
C THR A 27 -5.90 8.48 5.67
N VAL A 28 -5.45 9.72 5.96
CA VAL A 28 -4.32 9.97 6.88
C VAL A 28 -4.60 9.38 8.27
N GLY A 29 -5.79 9.61 8.84
CA GLY A 29 -6.13 9.09 10.17
C GLY A 29 -6.19 7.56 10.23
N GLU A 30 -6.62 6.89 9.16
CA GLU A 30 -6.56 5.43 9.06
C GLU A 30 -5.11 4.92 8.95
N PHE A 31 -4.24 5.63 8.21
CA PHE A 31 -2.81 5.32 8.16
C PHE A 31 -2.19 5.42 9.55
N GLU A 32 -2.35 6.57 10.21
CA GLU A 32 -1.83 6.82 11.56
C GLU A 32 -2.29 5.76 12.56
N SER A 33 -3.61 5.52 12.64
CA SER A 33 -4.20 4.56 13.56
C SER A 33 -3.63 3.15 13.36
N LYS A 34 -3.54 2.68 12.11
CA LYS A 34 -3.00 1.34 11.80
C LYS A 34 -1.51 1.24 12.07
N MET A 35 -0.74 2.26 11.73
CA MET A 35 0.72 2.27 11.93
C MET A 35 1.09 2.34 13.42
N VAL A 36 0.43 3.20 14.20
CA VAL A 36 0.62 3.27 15.66
C VAL A 36 0.26 1.94 16.32
N LYS A 37 -0.87 1.32 15.91
CA LYS A 37 -1.26 -0.01 16.39
C LYS A 37 -0.19 -1.09 16.12
N ASN A 38 0.58 -0.93 15.04
CA ASN A 38 1.67 -1.82 14.65
C ASN A 38 3.05 -1.44 15.23
N GLY A 39 3.07 -0.50 16.18
CA GLY A 39 4.26 -0.09 16.92
C GLY A 39 5.18 0.86 16.15
N TYR A 40 4.65 1.59 15.17
CA TYR A 40 5.38 2.65 14.49
C TYR A 40 5.15 3.99 15.17
N GLU A 41 6.18 4.83 15.18
CA GLU A 41 6.04 6.26 15.45
C GLU A 41 5.60 6.95 14.15
N VAL A 42 4.51 7.72 14.17
CA VAL A 42 4.00 8.42 12.99
C VAL A 42 4.21 9.92 13.13
N ILE A 43 4.77 10.53 12.09
CA ILE A 43 5.14 11.95 12.03
C ILE A 43 4.54 12.57 10.78
N ASP A 44 3.80 13.65 10.93
CA ASP A 44 3.39 14.52 9.83
C ASP A 44 4.56 15.41 9.40
N ILE A 45 5.01 15.26 8.15
CA ILE A 45 6.06 16.09 7.55
C ILE A 45 5.56 16.88 6.35
N THR A 46 4.26 17.06 6.21
CA THR A 46 3.62 17.76 5.09
C THR A 46 4.22 19.15 4.87
N SER A 47 4.54 19.87 5.94
CA SER A 47 5.15 21.22 5.89
C SER A 47 6.54 21.25 5.23
N GLN A 48 7.22 20.11 5.10
CA GLN A 48 8.51 20.01 4.42
C GLN A 48 8.36 19.95 2.89
N TYR A 49 7.13 19.81 2.38
CA TYR A 49 6.83 19.76 0.96
C TYR A 49 6.16 21.06 0.51
N PRO A 50 6.89 21.97 -0.17
CA PRO A 50 6.33 23.25 -0.61
C PRO A 50 5.38 23.13 -1.82
N SER A 51 5.30 21.95 -2.44
CA SER A 51 4.48 21.71 -3.63
C SER A 51 3.00 21.61 -3.28
N LYS A 52 2.17 22.42 -3.94
CA LYS A 52 0.69 22.34 -3.83
C LYS A 52 0.11 21.00 -4.30
N ALA A 53 0.88 20.24 -5.09
CA ALA A 53 0.48 18.92 -5.57
C ALA A 53 0.51 17.85 -4.45
N ILE A 54 1.22 18.11 -3.36
CA ILE A 54 1.28 17.24 -2.19
C ILE A 54 0.32 17.82 -1.14
N LYS A 55 -0.64 17.01 -0.69
CA LYS A 55 -1.63 17.41 0.31
C LYS A 55 -1.26 16.94 1.71
N ASN A 56 -0.73 15.73 1.84
CA ASN A 56 -0.26 15.17 3.10
C ASN A 56 0.94 14.25 2.88
N VAL A 57 1.90 14.27 3.80
CA VAL A 57 3.00 13.30 3.86
C VAL A 57 3.22 12.83 5.29
N MET A 58 2.91 11.57 5.54
CA MET A 58 3.14 10.92 6.83
C MET A 58 4.34 9.99 6.72
N ILE A 59 5.23 10.03 7.70
CA ILE A 59 6.27 9.02 7.88
C ILE A 59 5.89 8.15 9.07
N ALA A 60 5.82 6.84 8.88
CA ALA A 60 5.79 5.87 9.96
C ALA A 60 7.17 5.20 10.11
N LYS A 61 7.83 5.41 11.27
CA LYS A 61 9.18 4.94 11.56
C LYS A 61 9.17 3.76 12.52
N LYS A 62 10.07 2.80 12.27
CA LYS A 62 10.33 1.65 13.15
C LYS A 62 11.67 1.04 12.80
N ASP A 63 12.44 0.56 13.78
CA ASP A 63 13.70 -0.19 13.60
C ASP A 63 14.63 0.33 12.49
N ASN A 64 14.86 1.66 12.44
CA ASN A 64 15.71 2.33 11.45
C ASN A 64 15.28 2.20 9.98
N TYR A 65 14.00 1.91 9.71
CA TYR A 65 13.38 2.10 8.40
C TYR A 65 12.12 2.94 8.53
N GLN A 66 11.58 3.37 7.39
CA GLN A 66 10.36 4.15 7.34
C GLN A 66 9.45 3.74 6.20
N ILE A 67 8.16 3.94 6.42
CA ILE A 67 7.09 3.82 5.42
C ILE A 67 6.52 5.21 5.24
N GLU A 68 6.61 5.74 4.03
CA GLU A 68 6.11 7.07 3.70
C GLU A 68 4.76 6.94 3.00
N PHE A 69 3.76 7.66 3.50
CA PHE A 69 2.41 7.71 2.93
C PHE A 69 2.10 9.12 2.42
N PHE A 70 1.79 9.19 1.14
CA PHE A 70 1.50 10.43 0.44
C PHE A 70 0.02 10.48 0.06
N VAL A 71 -0.61 11.62 0.31
CA VAL A 71 -1.85 12.04 -0.33
C VAL A 71 -1.50 13.18 -1.27
N VAL A 72 -1.79 13.03 -2.55
CA VAL A 72 -1.54 14.05 -3.57
C VAL A 72 -2.84 14.61 -4.13
N GLU A 73 -2.73 15.70 -4.85
CA GLU A 73 -3.86 16.52 -5.31
C GLU A 73 -4.88 15.74 -6.14
N ASN A 74 -4.43 14.83 -6.99
CA ASN A 74 -5.29 14.03 -7.84
C ASN A 74 -4.61 12.72 -8.27
N VAL A 75 -5.37 11.87 -8.95
CA VAL A 75 -4.93 10.55 -9.42
C VAL A 75 -3.76 10.65 -10.40
N ASP A 76 -3.74 11.66 -11.27
CA ASP A 76 -2.69 11.81 -12.29
C ASP A 76 -1.32 12.10 -11.67
N VAL A 77 -1.29 12.92 -10.61
CA VAL A 77 -0.07 13.16 -9.82
C VAL A 77 0.40 11.86 -9.16
N ALA A 78 -0.52 11.04 -8.63
CA ALA A 78 -0.16 9.76 -8.01
C ALA A 78 0.36 8.74 -9.03
N VAL A 79 -0.24 8.68 -10.22
CA VAL A 79 0.21 7.82 -11.33
C VAL A 79 1.60 8.24 -11.80
N SER A 80 1.83 9.54 -11.94
CA SER A 80 3.13 10.10 -12.32
C SER A 80 4.20 9.79 -11.27
N SER A 81 3.86 9.97 -9.98
CA SER A 81 4.74 9.64 -8.85
C SER A 81 5.07 8.15 -8.79
N TYR A 82 4.08 7.28 -9.04
CA TYR A 82 4.30 5.83 -9.13
C TYR A 82 5.29 5.47 -10.25
N ASN A 83 5.07 6.01 -11.47
CA ASN A 83 5.90 5.70 -12.62
C ASN A 83 7.34 6.19 -12.43
N LEU A 84 7.52 7.40 -11.92
CA LEU A 84 8.84 7.98 -11.65
C LEU A 84 9.61 7.14 -10.62
N ASN A 85 8.99 6.83 -9.47
CA ASN A 85 9.64 6.03 -8.43
C ASN A 85 9.92 4.59 -8.88
N LYS A 86 9.01 3.98 -9.64
CA LYS A 86 9.23 2.67 -10.27
C LYS A 86 10.46 2.72 -11.18
N GLU A 87 10.56 3.71 -12.07
CA GLU A 87 11.71 3.86 -12.96
C GLU A 87 13.03 4.04 -12.16
N THR A 88 13.01 4.85 -11.11
CA THR A 88 14.14 5.01 -10.19
C THR A 88 14.54 3.69 -9.54
N PHE A 89 13.58 2.85 -9.12
CA PHE A 89 13.87 1.54 -8.58
C PHE A 89 14.43 0.60 -9.65
N GLU A 90 13.87 0.59 -10.85
CA GLU A 90 14.35 -0.23 -11.97
C GLU A 90 15.80 0.09 -12.34
N LYS A 91 16.19 1.37 -12.30
CA LYS A 91 17.59 1.81 -12.51
C LYS A 91 18.55 1.33 -11.41
N SER A 92 18.04 0.89 -10.27
CA SER A 92 18.85 0.40 -9.13
C SER A 92 18.99 -1.12 -9.06
N LYS A 93 18.50 -1.84 -10.07
CA LYS A 93 18.67 -3.29 -10.20
C LYS A 93 20.16 -3.66 -10.29
N SER A 94 20.47 -4.87 -9.86
CA SER A 94 21.78 -5.50 -10.07
C SER A 94 21.59 -6.87 -10.72
N ASN A 95 22.69 -7.59 -10.97
CA ASN A 95 22.66 -8.92 -11.61
C ASN A 95 21.81 -9.95 -10.85
N LYS A 96 21.55 -9.72 -9.55
CA LYS A 96 20.66 -10.55 -8.74
C LYS A 96 19.59 -9.67 -8.13
N ASN A 97 18.37 -9.81 -8.65
CA ASN A 97 17.20 -9.09 -8.15
C ASN A 97 15.96 -9.98 -8.16
N VAL A 98 15.00 -9.64 -7.31
CA VAL A 98 13.62 -10.17 -7.36
C VAL A 98 12.69 -8.98 -7.48
N GLU A 99 11.80 -8.99 -8.48
CA GLU A 99 10.81 -7.94 -8.64
C GLU A 99 9.41 -8.49 -8.83
N THR A 100 8.42 -7.70 -8.41
CA THR A 100 7.02 -7.98 -8.70
C THR A 100 6.34 -6.72 -9.18
N LYS A 101 5.39 -6.88 -10.10
CA LYS A 101 4.54 -5.80 -10.61
C LYS A 101 3.10 -6.28 -10.63
N LYS A 102 2.20 -5.51 -10.04
CA LYS A 102 0.76 -5.77 -10.06
C LYS A 102 -0.01 -4.48 -10.32
N THR A 103 -0.85 -4.49 -11.34
CA THR A 103 -1.75 -3.39 -11.66
C THR A 103 -3.16 -3.96 -11.82
N MET A 104 -4.13 -3.36 -11.14
CA MET A 104 -5.53 -3.79 -11.18
C MET A 104 -6.44 -2.61 -10.88
N GLY A 105 -7.26 -2.20 -11.86
CA GLY A 105 -8.11 -1.01 -11.75
C GLY A 105 -7.30 0.24 -11.37
N ASN A 106 -7.78 0.98 -10.38
CA ASN A 106 -7.14 2.18 -9.83
C ASN A 106 -5.92 1.91 -8.92
N THR A 107 -5.35 0.69 -8.93
CA THR A 107 -4.21 0.32 -8.07
C THR A 107 -2.98 -0.08 -8.87
N SER A 108 -1.79 0.18 -8.33
CA SER A 108 -0.52 -0.28 -8.93
C SER A 108 0.54 -0.48 -7.86
N LYS A 109 1.22 -1.62 -7.84
CA LYS A 109 2.29 -1.96 -6.91
C LYS A 109 3.50 -2.49 -7.67
N TYR A 110 4.67 -1.99 -7.29
CA TYR A 110 5.95 -2.50 -7.73
C TYR A 110 6.84 -2.75 -6.52
N THR A 111 7.48 -3.92 -6.47
CA THR A 111 8.46 -4.26 -5.44
C THR A 111 9.78 -4.69 -6.07
N LEU A 112 10.88 -4.37 -5.40
CA LEU A 112 12.23 -4.75 -5.82
C LEU A 112 13.07 -5.14 -4.60
N LYS A 113 13.62 -6.35 -4.61
CA LYS A 113 14.70 -6.81 -3.73
C LYS A 113 16.00 -6.82 -4.54
N ALA A 114 16.92 -5.91 -4.23
CA ALA A 114 18.22 -5.80 -4.87
C ALA A 114 19.19 -5.05 -3.96
N ASN A 115 20.48 -5.40 -4.00
CA ASN A 115 21.56 -4.69 -3.27
C ASN A 115 21.26 -4.51 -1.76
N SER A 116 20.79 -5.58 -1.10
CA SER A 116 20.38 -5.59 0.31
C SER A 116 19.27 -4.58 0.66
N LYS A 117 18.51 -4.12 -0.32
CA LYS A 117 17.36 -3.23 -0.14
C LYS A 117 16.08 -3.90 -0.57
N TYR A 118 15.02 -3.63 0.19
CA TYR A 118 13.64 -3.86 -0.21
C TYR A 118 12.96 -2.52 -0.52
N LYS A 119 12.51 -2.39 -1.76
CA LYS A 119 11.88 -1.17 -2.27
C LYS A 119 10.45 -1.46 -2.68
N VAL A 120 9.53 -0.58 -2.30
CA VAL A 120 8.11 -0.70 -2.64
C VAL A 120 7.57 0.67 -3.06
N ILE A 121 6.84 0.69 -4.16
CA ILE A 121 5.97 1.79 -4.54
C ILE A 121 4.58 1.21 -4.78
N SER A 122 3.59 1.63 -3.99
CA SER A 122 2.21 1.14 -4.09
C SER A 122 1.23 2.30 -4.12
N ARG A 123 0.37 2.34 -5.13
CA ARG A 123 -0.59 3.41 -5.41
C ARG A 123 -2.01 2.89 -5.34
N ILE A 124 -2.90 3.67 -4.72
CA ILE A 124 -4.36 3.51 -4.76
C ILE A 124 -4.95 4.92 -4.95
N GLU A 125 -5.77 5.13 -5.98
CA GLU A 125 -6.33 6.47 -6.28
C GLU A 125 -5.25 7.57 -6.31
N ASN A 126 -5.44 8.64 -5.53
CA ASN A 126 -4.55 9.79 -5.37
C ASN A 126 -3.55 9.64 -4.21
N THR A 127 -3.33 8.42 -3.71
CA THR A 127 -2.36 8.16 -2.65
C THR A 127 -1.31 7.16 -3.10
N PHE A 128 -0.15 7.22 -2.45
CA PHE A 128 0.86 6.19 -2.63
C PHE A 128 1.72 5.99 -1.38
N ILE A 129 2.28 4.78 -1.27
CA ILE A 129 3.28 4.41 -0.29
C ILE A 129 4.64 4.26 -0.98
N PHE A 130 5.67 4.88 -0.41
CA PHE A 130 7.06 4.72 -0.80
C PHE A 130 7.87 4.08 0.34
N ILE A 131 8.68 3.08 -0.01
CA ILE A 131 9.56 2.37 0.93
C ILE A 131 10.91 2.12 0.26
N ASN A 132 11.98 2.40 1.00
CA ASN A 132 13.34 1.99 0.69
C ASN A 132 14.02 1.53 1.99
N ALA A 133 13.92 0.24 2.30
CA ALA A 133 14.30 -0.35 3.58
C ALA A 133 15.38 -1.43 3.41
N PRO A 134 16.05 -1.88 4.49
CA PRO A 134 16.86 -3.09 4.45
C PRO A 134 16.06 -4.32 4.03
N GLN A 135 16.67 -5.22 3.24
CA GLN A 135 15.98 -6.38 2.68
C GLN A 135 15.41 -7.34 3.74
N GLU A 136 16.10 -7.47 4.87
CA GLU A 136 15.70 -8.29 6.01
C GLU A 136 14.36 -7.87 6.65
N LYS A 137 13.92 -6.63 6.42
CA LYS A 137 12.62 -6.13 6.90
C LYS A 137 11.45 -6.46 5.96
N SER A 138 11.71 -7.10 4.82
CA SER A 138 10.69 -7.28 3.76
C SER A 138 9.44 -8.04 4.21
N GLU A 139 9.56 -9.09 5.02
CA GLU A 139 8.40 -9.88 5.50
C GLU A 139 7.50 -9.07 6.43
N GLU A 140 8.09 -8.30 7.36
CA GLU A 140 7.36 -7.41 8.26
C GLU A 140 6.65 -6.29 7.48
N ILE A 141 7.34 -5.71 6.51
CA ILE A 141 6.79 -4.68 5.62
C ILE A 141 5.63 -5.25 4.80
N ASP A 142 5.77 -6.45 4.23
CA ASP A 142 4.71 -7.08 3.43
C ASP A 142 3.47 -7.37 4.27
N LYS A 143 3.65 -7.83 5.51
CA LYS A 143 2.54 -8.00 6.46
C LYS A 143 1.86 -6.67 6.76
N THR A 144 2.64 -5.62 7.04
CA THR A 144 2.12 -4.27 7.31
C THR A 144 1.32 -3.75 6.12
N LEU A 145 1.87 -3.81 4.90
CA LEU A 145 1.20 -3.36 3.69
C LEU A 145 -0.10 -4.12 3.40
N LYS A 146 -0.13 -5.42 3.69
CA LYS A 146 -1.35 -6.23 3.58
C LYS A 146 -2.47 -5.72 4.51
N GLU A 147 -2.14 -5.32 5.74
CA GLU A 147 -3.11 -4.74 6.69
C GLU A 147 -3.56 -3.32 6.30
N LEU A 148 -2.69 -2.57 5.63
CA LEU A 148 -3.03 -1.28 5.02
C LEU A 148 -3.87 -1.43 3.73
N ASN A 149 -3.93 -2.63 3.14
CA ASN A 149 -4.47 -2.93 1.81
C ASN A 149 -3.66 -2.38 0.61
N TYR A 150 -2.37 -2.10 0.80
CA TYR A 150 -1.42 -1.59 -0.23
C TYR A 150 -0.41 -2.64 -0.71
#